data_AF-A0A9E0Q9Z2-F1
#
_entry.id   AF-A0A9E0Q9Z2-F1
#
_cell.length_a   1.000
_cell.length_b   1.000
_cell.length_c   1.000
_cell.angle_alpha   90.00
_cell.angle_beta   90.00
_cell.angle_gamma   90.00
#
_symmetry.space_group_name_H-M   'P 1'
#
loop_
_entity.id
_entity.type
_entity.pdbx_description
1 polymer ?
#
loop_
_entity_poly.entity_id
_entity_poly.type
_entity_poly.pdbx_seq_one_letter_code
_entity_poly.pdbx_strand_id
1 'polypeptide(L)'
;MGRIIRFIAVILFLGILLIIAGNRNIREESASSFFLEGDTLCVRIAVDGGIYIKQGHPTGFHHDLLKKFSLSQRCHLRLKPQDKSNMWEELMDGRTDILVIQAETEIIPEEYSDNLISSVDVNDAGHAWVVNKSNIQLLQQLNYWLTFFKQSKDYSALVSRYLRPYRRNAYALTSPTNHLSPYDDIIKKYSKTIGWDWRLLASLIFQESKFSMNTSSVRGAHGLMQIKNATARQFGVDDIFDPEQNVKAGTMLIQRLQKLYDSPEIDSLNKIKLVLAAYNAGEGRVDDIRRVAEHLGENHNDWESLKGIIPQMRKRENLPANILRLGQFKGTETIRFVDEILERYSTYSVLVKK
;
A
#
# COMPACT_ATOMS: atom_id res chain seq x y z
N MET A 1 9.76 35.69 -7.26
CA MET A 1 9.95 36.13 -5.85
C MET A 1 8.66 36.45 -5.09
N GLY A 2 7.47 36.50 -5.72
CA GLY A 2 6.20 36.86 -5.05
C GLY A 2 5.32 35.73 -4.51
N ARG A 3 5.74 34.45 -4.54
CA ARG A 3 4.92 33.29 -4.11
C ARG A 3 5.32 32.66 -2.77
N ILE A 4 6.49 32.99 -2.22
CA ILE A 4 6.99 32.40 -0.96
C ILE A 4 6.62 33.26 0.27
N ILE A 5 6.24 34.52 0.07
CA ILE A 5 5.99 35.48 1.17
C ILE A 5 4.59 35.32 1.80
N ARG A 6 3.63 34.67 1.14
CA ARG A 6 2.26 34.48 1.70
C ARG A 6 2.12 33.29 2.66
N PHE A 7 3.06 32.33 2.66
CA PHE A 7 3.00 31.18 3.58
C PHE A 7 3.56 31.48 4.98
N ILE A 8 4.49 32.43 5.09
CA ILE A 8 5.15 32.78 6.36
C ILE A 8 4.24 33.66 7.26
N ALA A 9 3.28 34.39 6.68
CA ALA A 9 2.38 35.26 7.44
C ALA A 9 1.37 34.49 8.32
N VAL A 10 1.08 33.22 8.02
CA VAL A 10 0.13 32.40 8.79
C VAL A 10 0.75 31.80 10.05
N ILE A 11 2.07 31.53 10.04
CA ILE A 11 2.79 30.93 11.18
C ILE A 11 2.99 31.94 12.32
N LEU A 12 3.17 33.24 12.01
CA LEU A 12 3.35 34.28 13.03
C LEU A 12 2.05 34.72 13.73
N PHE A 13 0.89 34.55 13.10
CA PHE A 13 -0.39 34.94 13.71
C PHE A 13 -0.91 33.92 14.74
N LEU A 14 -0.53 32.64 14.61
CA LEU A 14 -0.87 31.57 15.57
C LEU A 14 -0.08 31.64 16.88
N GLY A 15 1.15 32.18 16.85
CA GLY A 15 1.96 32.38 18.05
C GLY A 15 1.38 33.41 19.03
N ILE A 16 0.67 34.42 18.53
CA ILE A 16 0.08 35.49 19.36
C ILE A 16 -1.23 35.05 20.03
N LEU A 17 -2.01 34.17 19.38
CA LEU A 17 -3.24 33.62 19.96
C LEU A 17 -2.99 32.66 21.13
N LEU A 18 -1.84 31.99 21.17
CA LEU A 18 -1.43 31.13 22.30
C LEU A 18 -1.04 31.95 23.55
N ILE A 19 -0.56 33.18 23.40
CA ILE A 19 -0.14 34.03 24.53
C ILE A 19 -1.35 34.67 25.23
N ILE A 20 -2.43 34.96 24.51
CA ILE A 20 -3.65 35.55 25.09
C ILE A 20 -4.49 34.50 25.86
N ALA A 21 -4.38 33.22 25.50
CA ALA A 21 -5.06 32.12 26.19
C ALA A 21 -4.41 31.73 27.53
N GLY A 22 -3.17 32.14 27.79
CA GLY A 22 -2.40 31.72 28.97
C GLY A 22 -2.69 32.45 30.28
N ASN A 23 -3.63 33.40 30.33
CA ASN A 23 -3.80 34.27 31.50
C ASN A 23 -5.22 34.40 32.06
N ARG A 24 -6.08 33.38 31.85
CA ARG A 24 -7.34 33.28 32.59
C ARG A 24 -7.47 31.91 33.24
N ASN A 25 -7.36 31.90 34.57
CA ASN A 25 -7.81 30.83 35.45
C ASN A 25 -9.23 30.42 35.05
N ILE A 26 -9.38 29.25 34.43
CA ILE A 26 -10.67 28.57 34.28
C ILE A 26 -10.55 27.27 35.06
N ARG A 27 -11.25 27.26 36.19
CA ARG A 27 -11.49 26.09 37.03
C ARG A 27 -12.07 24.96 36.18
N GLU A 28 -11.64 23.74 36.50
CA GLU A 28 -12.28 22.49 36.11
C GLU A 28 -13.78 22.54 36.47
N GLU A 29 -14.65 22.73 35.47
CA GLU A 29 -16.03 22.23 35.45
C GLU A 29 -16.69 22.55 34.10
N SER A 30 -16.67 21.57 33.20
CA SER A 30 -17.78 21.16 32.32
C SER A 30 -17.20 20.33 31.18
N ALA A 31 -17.87 19.23 30.87
CA ALA A 31 -17.53 18.31 29.78
C ALA A 31 -17.11 19.09 28.53
N SER A 32 -16.00 18.72 27.90
CA SER A 32 -15.63 19.24 26.58
C SER A 32 -16.82 19.06 25.65
N SER A 33 -17.49 20.15 25.28
CA SER A 33 -18.60 20.10 24.33
C SER A 33 -18.07 19.53 23.01
N PHE A 34 -18.54 18.36 22.63
CA PHE A 34 -18.21 17.73 21.37
C PHE A 34 -18.84 18.56 20.24
N PHE A 35 -18.02 19.31 19.50
CA PHE A 35 -18.49 20.29 18.51
C PHE A 35 -19.34 19.66 17.39
N LEU A 36 -19.08 18.39 17.06
CA LEU A 36 -19.76 17.64 16.00
C LEU A 36 -20.62 16.48 16.54
N GLU A 37 -20.99 16.47 17.83
CA GLU A 37 -21.71 15.34 18.41
C GLU A 37 -23.03 15.07 17.68
N GLY A 38 -23.17 13.88 17.12
CA GLY A 38 -24.33 13.49 16.32
C GLY A 38 -24.35 14.04 14.88
N ASP A 39 -23.46 14.97 14.52
CA ASP A 39 -23.34 15.49 13.15
C ASP A 39 -22.71 14.47 12.20
N THR A 40 -22.84 14.71 10.89
CA THR A 40 -22.17 13.92 9.85
C THR A 40 -21.04 14.71 9.22
N LEU A 41 -19.81 14.27 9.44
CA LEU A 41 -18.61 14.78 8.80
C LEU A 41 -18.43 14.16 7.41
N CYS A 42 -18.60 14.96 6.37
CA CYS A 42 -18.53 14.57 4.97
C CYS A 42 -17.13 14.82 4.42
N VAL A 43 -16.45 13.76 3.97
CA VAL A 43 -15.04 13.86 3.57
C VAL A 43 -14.81 13.26 2.20
N ARG A 44 -13.98 13.92 1.40
CA ARG A 44 -13.47 13.40 0.13
C ARG A 44 -11.96 13.29 0.20
N ILE A 45 -11.42 12.14 -0.18
CA ILE A 45 -9.97 11.92 -0.22
C ILE A 45 -9.52 11.88 -1.69
N ALA A 46 -8.89 12.96 -2.12
CA ALA A 46 -8.37 13.20 -3.46
C ALA A 46 -6.84 13.11 -3.46
N VAL A 47 -6.30 12.04 -2.88
CA VAL A 47 -4.89 11.66 -3.04
C VAL A 47 -4.82 10.25 -3.62
N ASP A 48 -3.88 10.03 -4.53
CA ASP A 48 -3.67 8.74 -5.16
C ASP A 48 -3.27 7.69 -4.11
N GLY A 49 -4.03 6.59 -4.05
CA GLY A 49 -3.89 5.61 -2.96
C GLY A 49 -4.32 6.13 -1.58
N GLY A 50 -5.12 7.19 -1.50
CA GLY A 50 -5.59 7.77 -0.24
C GLY A 50 -6.74 7.03 0.45
N ILE A 51 -7.54 6.31 -0.33
CA ILE A 51 -8.63 5.43 0.12
C ILE A 51 -8.51 4.10 -0.61
N TYR A 52 -8.78 3.04 0.13
CA TYR A 52 -8.94 1.67 -0.31
C TYR A 52 -10.28 1.13 0.22
N ILE A 53 -10.73 -0.07 -0.17
CA ILE A 53 -12.01 -0.64 0.32
C ILE A 53 -11.74 -1.95 1.04
N LYS A 54 -11.94 -1.98 2.36
CA LYS A 54 -11.93 -3.14 3.25
C LYS A 54 -13.33 -3.74 3.50
N GLN A 55 -13.63 -4.95 3.04
CA GLN A 55 -14.95 -5.62 3.21
C GLN A 55 -16.14 -4.70 2.87
N GLY A 56 -16.07 -3.97 1.75
CA GLY A 56 -17.08 -2.98 1.37
C GLY A 56 -17.02 -1.62 2.10
N HIS A 57 -16.10 -1.45 3.06
CA HIS A 57 -15.91 -0.22 3.83
C HIS A 57 -14.60 0.46 3.44
N PRO A 58 -14.54 1.79 3.26
CA PRO A 58 -13.27 2.45 2.98
C PRO A 58 -12.17 2.18 4.05
N THR A 59 -10.90 2.16 3.66
CA THR A 59 -9.69 2.02 4.51
C THR A 59 -8.53 2.83 3.92
N GLY A 60 -7.42 3.02 4.63
CA GLY A 60 -6.26 3.81 4.17
C GLY A 60 -5.78 4.82 5.21
N PHE A 61 -4.60 5.43 5.01
CA PHE A 61 -3.99 6.31 6.01
C PHE A 61 -4.95 7.43 6.43
N HIS A 62 -5.51 8.16 5.46
CA HIS A 62 -6.42 9.26 5.75
C HIS A 62 -7.78 8.78 6.22
N HIS A 63 -8.32 7.69 5.66
CA HIS A 63 -9.55 7.10 6.18
C HIS A 63 -9.43 6.73 7.66
N ASP A 64 -8.39 5.99 8.05
CA ASP A 64 -8.23 5.52 9.42
C ASP A 64 -8.00 6.70 10.37
N LEU A 65 -7.32 7.75 9.90
CA LEU A 65 -7.11 8.98 10.65
C LEU A 65 -8.43 9.75 10.86
N LEU A 66 -9.23 9.93 9.80
CA LEU A 66 -10.55 10.57 9.87
C LEU A 66 -11.56 9.75 10.69
N LYS A 67 -11.45 8.42 10.65
CA LYS A 67 -12.25 7.53 11.49
C LYS A 67 -11.91 7.72 12.96
N LYS A 68 -10.63 7.86 13.31
CA LYS A 68 -10.22 8.17 14.69
C LYS A 68 -10.64 9.58 15.12
N PHE A 69 -10.60 10.56 14.21
CA PHE A 69 -11.11 11.91 14.47
C PHE A 69 -12.62 11.92 14.71
N SER A 70 -13.41 11.31 13.83
CA SER A 70 -14.88 11.25 14.00
C SER A 70 -15.29 10.54 15.30
N LEU A 71 -14.60 9.47 15.68
CA LEU A 71 -14.80 8.80 16.97
C LEU A 71 -14.46 9.70 18.16
N SER A 72 -13.39 10.52 18.09
CA SER A 72 -13.04 11.45 19.16
C SER A 72 -14.04 12.61 19.29
N GLN A 73 -14.71 12.97 18.19
CA GLN A 73 -15.73 14.01 18.12
C GLN A 73 -17.16 13.50 18.30
N ARG A 74 -17.35 12.18 18.42
CA ARG A 74 -18.67 11.52 18.46
C ARG A 74 -19.58 11.89 17.29
N CYS A 75 -18.99 12.03 16.11
CA CYS A 75 -19.71 12.32 14.87
C CYS A 75 -19.71 11.12 13.93
N HIS A 76 -20.61 11.12 12.96
CA HIS A 76 -20.65 10.13 11.89
C HIS A 76 -19.67 10.53 10.78
N LEU A 77 -18.88 9.58 10.27
CA LEU A 77 -18.02 9.80 9.11
C LEU A 77 -18.72 9.33 7.83
N ARG A 78 -18.91 10.24 6.87
CA ARG A 78 -19.39 9.92 5.52
C ARG A 78 -18.29 10.19 4.49
N LEU A 79 -17.80 9.13 3.85
CA LEU A 79 -16.86 9.28 2.75
C LEU A 79 -17.58 9.40 1.41
N LYS A 80 -17.14 10.36 0.60
CA LYS A 80 -17.59 10.50 -0.79
C LYS A 80 -16.70 9.68 -1.72
N PRO A 81 -17.28 9.02 -2.74
CA PRO A 81 -16.52 8.25 -3.71
C PRO A 81 -15.60 9.18 -4.54
N GLN A 82 -14.53 8.63 -5.09
CA GLN A 82 -13.80 9.30 -6.16
C GLN A 82 -14.63 9.22 -7.43
N ASP A 83 -15.17 10.36 -7.85
CA ASP A 83 -15.94 10.51 -9.08
C ASP A 83 -15.44 11.72 -9.89
N LYS A 84 -16.13 12.04 -11.00
CA LYS A 84 -15.79 13.17 -11.87
C LYS A 84 -16.39 14.50 -11.42
N SER A 85 -17.04 14.57 -10.26
CA SER A 85 -17.62 15.82 -9.76
C SER A 85 -16.53 16.80 -9.34
N ASN A 86 -16.82 18.09 -9.43
CA ASN A 86 -15.90 19.17 -9.06
C ASN A 86 -15.75 19.23 -7.54
N MET A 87 -14.64 18.69 -7.03
CA MET A 87 -14.38 18.60 -5.59
C MET A 87 -14.29 19.96 -4.88
N TRP A 88 -13.89 21.02 -5.59
CA TRP A 88 -13.76 22.36 -5.04
C TRP A 88 -15.11 23.04 -4.84
N GLU A 89 -15.98 22.95 -5.85
CA GLU A 89 -17.37 23.42 -5.77
C GLU A 89 -18.11 22.72 -4.61
N GLU A 90 -17.94 21.41 -4.47
CA GLU A 90 -18.55 20.66 -3.36
C GLU A 90 -18.06 21.12 -1.97
N LEU A 91 -16.79 21.52 -1.86
CA LEU A 91 -16.24 22.07 -0.63
C LEU A 91 -16.78 23.49 -0.36
N MET A 92 -16.99 24.29 -1.40
CA MET A 92 -17.56 25.64 -1.26
C MET A 92 -19.03 25.61 -0.84
N ASP A 93 -19.82 24.70 -1.41
CA ASP A 93 -21.25 24.58 -1.13
C ASP A 93 -21.56 23.81 0.16
N GLY A 94 -20.54 23.34 0.89
CA GLY A 94 -20.71 22.55 2.13
C GLY A 94 -21.19 21.11 1.91
N ARG A 95 -21.13 20.60 0.68
CA ARG A 95 -21.40 19.18 0.37
C ARG A 95 -20.24 18.26 0.82
N THR A 96 -19.06 18.84 0.99
CA THR A 96 -17.85 18.23 1.53
C THR A 96 -17.30 19.15 2.62
N ASP A 97 -17.06 18.62 3.82
CA ASP A 97 -16.51 19.39 4.94
C ASP A 97 -14.97 19.39 4.92
N ILE A 98 -14.38 18.26 4.55
CA ILE A 98 -12.93 18.08 4.45
C ILE A 98 -12.58 17.50 3.08
N LEU A 99 -11.64 18.15 2.40
CA LEU A 99 -11.02 17.64 1.19
C LEU A 99 -9.55 17.31 1.48
N VAL A 100 -9.15 16.05 1.29
CA VAL A 100 -7.76 15.63 1.45
C VAL A 100 -7.06 15.70 0.10
N ILE A 101 -5.97 16.48 0.01
CA ILE A 101 -5.21 16.70 -1.23
C ILE A 101 -3.71 16.50 -0.99
N GLN A 102 -2.95 16.38 -2.08
CA GLN A 102 -1.50 16.47 -2.08
C GLN A 102 -1.08 17.91 -2.39
N ALA A 103 -0.62 18.64 -1.39
CA ALA A 103 -0.48 20.10 -1.44
C ALA A 103 0.53 20.59 -2.49
N GLU A 104 1.55 19.79 -2.81
CA GLU A 104 2.60 20.15 -3.76
C GLU A 104 2.19 19.97 -5.22
N THR A 105 1.24 19.07 -5.51
CA THR A 105 0.89 18.68 -6.88
C THR A 105 -0.50 19.16 -7.29
N GLU A 106 -1.39 19.41 -6.33
CA GLU A 106 -2.76 19.79 -6.62
C GLU A 106 -2.86 21.25 -7.11
N ILE A 107 -3.60 21.46 -8.21
CA ILE A 107 -3.81 22.80 -8.77
C ILE A 107 -5.13 23.34 -8.21
N ILE A 108 -5.03 24.33 -7.31
CA ILE A 108 -6.18 25.03 -6.75
C ILE A 108 -6.67 26.09 -7.76
N PRO A 109 -7.94 26.04 -8.21
CA PRO A 109 -8.51 27.08 -9.07
C PRO A 109 -8.54 28.45 -8.37
N GLU A 110 -8.21 29.51 -9.10
CA GLU A 110 -8.08 30.87 -8.55
C GLU A 110 -9.37 31.36 -7.87
N GLU A 111 -10.53 31.01 -8.44
CA GLU A 111 -11.86 31.35 -7.93
C GLU A 111 -12.16 30.84 -6.51
N TYR A 112 -11.49 29.78 -6.06
CA TYR A 112 -11.68 29.21 -4.71
C TYR A 112 -10.59 29.62 -3.72
N SER A 113 -9.45 30.09 -4.22
CA SER A 113 -8.20 30.20 -3.44
C SER A 113 -8.32 31.09 -2.18
N ASP A 114 -9.13 32.15 -2.21
CA ASP A 114 -9.31 33.07 -1.08
C ASP A 114 -10.20 32.51 0.06
N ASN A 115 -10.98 31.47 -0.24
CA ASN A 115 -11.98 30.86 0.64
C ASN A 115 -11.55 29.50 1.19
N LEU A 116 -10.33 29.06 0.91
CA LEU A 116 -9.78 27.79 1.40
C LEU A 116 -8.82 28.00 2.56
N ILE A 117 -8.80 27.04 3.48
CA ILE A 117 -7.82 26.99 4.55
C ILE A 117 -7.43 25.54 4.84
N SER A 118 -6.14 25.28 5.04
CA SER A 118 -5.61 23.93 5.28
C SER A 118 -5.28 23.69 6.75
N SER A 119 -5.36 22.43 7.16
CA SER A 119 -4.83 21.95 8.44
C SER A 119 -3.32 22.13 8.54
N VAL A 120 -2.79 21.91 9.74
CA VAL A 120 -1.37 21.56 9.92
C VAL A 120 -1.02 20.30 9.13
N ASP A 121 0.28 20.11 8.85
CA ASP A 121 0.77 18.94 8.10
C ASP A 121 0.30 17.64 8.74
N VAL A 122 -0.40 16.83 7.95
CA VAL A 122 -0.97 15.55 8.41
C VAL A 122 0.12 14.48 8.49
N ASN A 123 1.11 14.55 7.60
CA ASN A 123 2.26 13.66 7.52
C ASN A 123 3.42 14.35 6.76
N ASP A 124 4.57 13.67 6.66
CA ASP A 124 5.74 14.17 5.92
C ASP A 124 5.62 13.99 4.39
N ALA A 125 4.47 13.52 3.89
CA ALA A 125 4.22 13.24 2.47
C ALA A 125 3.51 14.39 1.75
N GLY A 126 3.36 15.55 2.39
CA GLY A 126 2.76 16.73 1.76
C GLY A 126 1.23 16.69 1.67
N HIS A 127 0.58 15.79 2.41
CA HIS A 127 -0.88 15.71 2.40
C HIS A 127 -1.50 16.74 3.34
N ALA A 128 -2.48 17.47 2.83
CA ALA A 128 -3.21 18.50 3.56
C ALA A 128 -4.70 18.19 3.63
N TRP A 129 -5.33 18.54 4.76
CA TRP A 129 -6.79 18.56 4.90
C TRP A 129 -7.28 19.98 4.70
N VAL A 130 -8.01 20.20 3.62
CA VAL A 130 -8.53 21.51 3.24
C VAL A 130 -9.99 21.61 3.64
N VAL A 131 -10.36 22.74 4.24
CA VAL A 131 -11.74 23.07 4.61
C VAL A 131 -12.11 24.43 4.02
N ASN A 132 -13.40 24.71 3.95
CA ASN A 132 -13.89 26.05 3.65
C ASN A 132 -13.54 26.99 4.83
N LYS A 133 -12.99 28.16 4.54
CA LYS A 133 -12.56 29.17 5.52
C LYS A 133 -13.69 29.67 6.41
N SER A 134 -14.94 29.60 5.94
CA SER A 134 -16.12 29.88 6.76
C SER A 134 -16.28 28.87 7.91
N ASN A 135 -15.75 27.65 7.77
CA ASN A 135 -15.77 26.60 8.81
C ASN A 135 -14.47 26.58 9.64
N ILE A 136 -14.11 27.75 10.18
CA ILE A 136 -12.87 27.92 10.97
C ILE A 136 -12.89 27.07 12.26
N GLN A 137 -14.07 26.78 12.81
CA GLN A 137 -14.22 25.97 14.01
C GLN A 137 -13.83 24.51 13.76
N LEU A 138 -14.24 23.93 12.61
CA LEU A 138 -13.80 22.61 12.19
C LEU A 138 -12.28 22.56 12.03
N LEU A 139 -11.67 23.59 11.41
CA LEU A 139 -10.22 23.65 11.27
C LEU A 139 -9.50 23.64 12.63
N GLN A 140 -9.97 24.45 13.58
CA GLN A 140 -9.39 24.53 14.92
C GLN A 140 -9.47 23.19 15.65
N GLN A 141 -10.62 22.52 15.58
CA GLN A 141 -10.84 21.16 16.10
C GLN A 141 -9.89 20.14 15.47
N LEU A 142 -9.76 20.16 14.14
CA LEU A 142 -8.86 19.28 13.39
C LEU A 142 -7.40 19.50 13.82
N ASN A 143 -6.95 20.75 13.86
CA ASN A 143 -5.57 21.10 14.21
C ASN A 143 -5.24 20.76 15.66
N TYR A 144 -6.17 21.00 16.59
CA TYR A 144 -6.03 20.59 17.98
C TYR A 144 -5.88 19.08 18.06
N TRP A 145 -6.83 18.32 17.50
CA TRP A 145 -6.81 16.86 17.56
C TRP A 145 -5.57 16.26 16.87
N LEU A 146 -5.21 16.72 15.67
CA LEU A 146 -4.03 16.25 14.95
C LEU A 146 -2.75 16.47 15.75
N THR A 147 -2.60 17.64 16.38
CA THR A 147 -1.41 17.97 17.19
C THR A 147 -1.20 16.97 18.34
N PHE A 148 -2.26 16.58 19.05
CA PHE A 148 -2.15 15.59 20.13
C PHE A 148 -2.08 14.16 19.60
N PHE A 149 -2.89 13.81 18.59
CA PHE A 149 -2.93 12.46 18.05
C PHE A 149 -1.60 12.05 17.43
N LYS A 150 -0.89 12.97 16.77
CA LYS A 150 0.45 12.73 16.19
C LYS A 150 1.51 12.29 17.22
N GLN A 151 1.29 12.55 18.50
CA GLN A 151 2.20 12.15 19.58
C GLN A 151 1.88 10.73 20.12
N SER A 152 0.81 10.09 19.64
CA SER A 152 0.36 8.79 20.14
C SER A 152 1.08 7.58 19.50
N LYS A 153 1.07 6.44 20.20
CA LYS A 153 1.51 5.14 19.64
C LYS A 153 0.63 4.72 18.46
N ASP A 154 -0.66 5.06 18.49
CA ASP A 154 -1.61 4.78 17.41
C ASP A 154 -1.24 5.48 16.10
N TYR A 155 -0.85 6.76 16.17
CA TYR A 155 -0.35 7.48 15.01
C TYR A 155 0.95 6.86 14.50
N SER A 156 1.87 6.50 15.39
CA SER A 156 3.11 5.82 15.02
C SER A 156 2.85 4.50 14.29
N ALA A 157 1.85 3.72 14.74
CA ALA A 157 1.42 2.50 14.08
C ALA A 157 0.77 2.74 12.72
N LEU A 158 -0.03 3.81 12.57
CA LEU A 158 -0.60 4.23 11.28
C LEU A 158 0.49 4.61 10.27
N VAL A 159 1.46 5.43 10.68
CA VAL A 159 2.59 5.84 9.84
C VAL A 159 3.44 4.63 9.45
N SER A 160 3.74 3.73 10.39
CA SER A 160 4.50 2.50 10.12
C SER A 160 3.80 1.58 9.11
N ARG A 161 2.48 1.45 9.24
CA ARG A 161 1.66 0.59 8.39
C ARG A 161 1.52 1.12 6.95
N TYR A 162 1.40 2.44 6.79
CA TYR A 162 0.98 3.04 5.52
C TYR A 162 2.06 3.90 4.82
N LEU A 163 2.91 4.61 5.56
CA LEU A 163 3.77 5.67 4.99
C LEU A 163 5.26 5.36 5.00
N ARG A 164 5.72 4.40 5.81
CA ARG A 164 7.13 4.00 5.82
C ARG A 164 7.36 2.86 4.82
N PRO A 165 8.15 3.05 3.75
CA PRO A 165 8.73 1.92 3.04
C PRO A 165 9.54 1.11 4.06
N TYR A 166 9.32 -0.21 4.15
CA TYR A 166 10.11 -1.04 5.04
C TYR A 166 11.57 -1.01 4.56
N ARG A 167 12.38 -0.15 5.17
CA ARG A 167 13.83 -0.06 4.97
C ARG A 167 14.50 -0.70 6.16
N ARG A 168 14.75 -2.00 6.10
CA ARG A 168 15.70 -2.62 7.01
C ARG A 168 17.09 -2.11 6.63
N ASN A 169 17.76 -1.39 7.52
CA ASN A 169 19.13 -0.96 7.30
C ASN A 169 20.00 -2.18 6.96
N ALA A 170 20.93 -2.07 6.02
CA ALA A 170 21.88 -3.14 5.71
C ALA A 170 22.62 -3.63 6.98
N TYR A 171 22.92 -2.70 7.90
CA TYR A 171 23.49 -2.99 9.23
C TYR A 171 22.54 -3.76 10.18
N ALA A 172 21.22 -3.76 9.94
CA ALA A 172 20.25 -4.52 10.72
C ALA A 172 19.98 -5.93 10.15
N LEU A 173 20.61 -6.29 9.01
CA LEU A 173 20.63 -7.65 8.46
C LEU A 173 21.75 -8.51 9.07
N THR A 174 22.57 -7.96 9.98
CA THR A 174 23.67 -8.69 10.64
C THR A 174 23.36 -9.11 12.08
N SER A 175 22.22 -8.67 12.63
CA SER A 175 21.81 -8.98 14.01
C SER A 175 20.52 -9.81 14.03
N PRO A 176 20.47 -10.90 14.81
CA PRO A 176 19.26 -11.71 15.00
C PRO A 176 18.07 -10.85 15.42
N THR A 177 16.88 -11.22 14.95
CA THR A 177 15.66 -10.46 15.14
C THR A 177 14.48 -11.41 15.31
N ASN A 178 13.45 -10.98 16.04
CA ASN A 178 12.21 -11.76 16.18
C ASN A 178 11.17 -11.43 15.09
N HIS A 179 11.41 -10.39 14.28
CA HIS A 179 10.45 -9.91 13.29
C HIS A 179 11.09 -9.57 11.94
N LEU A 180 10.47 -10.01 10.85
CA LEU A 180 10.84 -9.67 9.46
C LEU A 180 9.97 -8.56 8.88
N SER A 181 8.74 -8.42 9.35
CA SER A 181 7.77 -7.45 8.87
C SER A 181 6.72 -7.13 9.94
N PRO A 182 5.93 -6.06 9.74
CA PRO A 182 4.73 -5.81 10.55
C PRO A 182 3.63 -6.87 10.38
N TYR A 183 3.75 -7.78 9.40
CA TYR A 183 2.71 -8.73 9.00
C TYR A 183 3.08 -10.19 9.28
N ASP A 184 4.12 -10.43 10.09
CA ASP A 184 4.67 -11.77 10.31
C ASP A 184 3.62 -12.79 10.76
N ASP A 185 2.67 -12.41 11.60
CA ASP A 185 1.61 -13.32 12.08
C ASP A 185 0.68 -13.77 10.95
N ILE A 186 0.29 -12.85 10.07
CA ILE A 186 -0.51 -13.14 8.89
C ILE A 186 0.31 -13.99 7.91
N ILE A 187 1.57 -13.63 7.67
CA ILE A 187 2.46 -14.37 6.77
C ILE A 187 2.65 -15.81 7.27
N LYS A 188 2.92 -16.01 8.57
CA LYS A 188 3.04 -17.33 9.20
C LYS A 188 1.75 -18.14 9.13
N LYS A 189 0.60 -17.49 9.30
CA LYS A 189 -0.71 -18.15 9.18
C LYS A 189 -0.92 -18.71 7.77
N TYR A 190 -0.71 -17.89 6.74
CA TYR A 190 -1.00 -18.29 5.36
C TYR A 190 0.11 -19.10 4.70
N SER A 191 1.38 -18.99 5.12
CA SER A 191 2.45 -19.83 4.59
C SER A 191 2.22 -21.33 4.86
N LYS A 192 1.59 -21.65 6.01
CA LYS A 192 1.21 -23.03 6.36
C LYS A 192 0.22 -23.62 5.36
N THR A 193 -0.67 -22.80 4.80
CA THR A 193 -1.70 -23.27 3.85
C THR A 193 -1.11 -23.72 2.51
N ILE A 194 0.09 -23.26 2.18
CA ILE A 194 0.80 -23.56 0.93
C ILE A 194 2.03 -24.46 1.15
N GLY A 195 2.26 -24.90 2.39
CA GLY A 195 3.41 -25.71 2.78
C GLY A 195 4.76 -24.98 2.65
N TRP A 196 4.77 -23.65 2.65
CA TRP A 196 6.01 -22.86 2.56
C TRP A 196 6.51 -22.44 3.93
N ASP A 197 7.83 -22.30 4.04
CA ASP A 197 8.45 -21.55 5.12
C ASP A 197 7.94 -20.11 5.09
N TRP A 198 7.49 -19.58 6.22
CA TRP A 198 6.94 -18.23 6.30
C TRP A 198 7.95 -17.16 5.89
N ARG A 199 9.25 -17.43 6.05
CA ARG A 199 10.34 -16.54 5.64
C ARG A 199 10.46 -16.49 4.12
N LEU A 200 10.14 -17.57 3.40
CA LEU A 200 10.07 -17.58 1.93
C LEU A 200 8.90 -16.74 1.43
N LEU A 201 7.72 -16.90 2.05
CA LEU A 201 6.56 -16.06 1.73
C LEU A 201 6.82 -14.57 2.05
N ALA A 202 7.50 -14.29 3.18
CA ALA A 202 7.94 -12.94 3.52
C ALA A 202 8.92 -12.37 2.47
N SER A 203 9.86 -13.17 1.96
CA SER A 203 10.78 -12.75 0.90
C SER A 203 10.07 -12.37 -0.40
N LEU A 204 9.03 -13.11 -0.77
CA LEU A 204 8.16 -12.81 -1.91
C LEU A 204 7.40 -11.50 -1.68
N ILE A 205 6.74 -11.33 -0.52
CA ILE A 205 6.02 -10.09 -0.19
C ILE A 205 6.94 -8.88 -0.20
N PHE A 206 8.18 -9.03 0.30
CA PHE A 206 9.16 -7.95 0.23
C PHE A 206 9.52 -7.61 -1.22
N GLN A 207 9.67 -8.61 -2.09
CA GLN A 207 9.95 -8.39 -3.51
C GLN A 207 8.81 -7.62 -4.19
N GLU A 208 7.57 -7.96 -3.87
CA GLU A 208 6.37 -7.39 -4.49
C GLU A 208 6.08 -5.95 -4.02
N SER A 209 6.16 -5.71 -2.72
CA SER A 209 5.65 -4.46 -2.13
C SER A 209 6.57 -3.83 -1.10
N LYS A 210 7.67 -4.49 -0.72
CA LYS A 210 8.49 -4.13 0.44
C LYS A 210 7.64 -4.00 1.71
N PHE A 211 6.71 -4.95 1.88
CA PHE A 211 5.72 -4.96 2.98
C PHE A 211 4.82 -3.70 3.03
N SER A 212 4.60 -3.02 1.90
CA SER A 212 3.71 -1.86 1.85
C SER A 212 2.34 -2.25 1.35
N MET A 213 1.30 -2.03 2.17
CA MET A 213 -0.08 -2.25 1.76
C MET A 213 -0.57 -1.21 0.75
N ASN A 214 0.11 -0.06 0.67
CA ASN A 214 -0.28 1.05 -0.19
C ASN A 214 0.26 0.95 -1.62
N THR A 215 1.09 -0.05 -1.88
CA THR A 215 1.72 -0.23 -3.20
C THR A 215 0.69 -0.61 -4.24
N SER A 216 0.65 0.17 -5.32
CA SER A 216 -0.17 -0.09 -6.50
C SER A 216 0.75 -0.15 -7.72
N SER A 217 0.62 -1.18 -8.55
CA SER A 217 1.35 -1.24 -9.82
C SER A 217 0.58 -0.52 -10.92
N VAL A 218 1.31 -0.03 -11.93
CA VAL A 218 0.74 0.52 -13.18
C VAL A 218 -0.22 -0.46 -13.87
N ARG A 219 -0.10 -1.76 -13.57
CA ARG A 219 -0.93 -2.84 -14.13
C ARG A 219 -2.13 -3.21 -13.24
N GLY A 220 -2.46 -2.39 -12.24
CA GLY A 220 -3.65 -2.55 -11.39
C GLY A 220 -3.54 -3.66 -10.35
N ALA A 221 -2.32 -3.97 -9.91
CA ALA A 221 -2.05 -4.90 -8.82
C ALA A 221 -1.86 -4.13 -7.50
N HIS A 222 -2.32 -4.65 -6.36
CA HIS A 222 -2.36 -3.92 -5.11
C HIS A 222 -1.82 -4.71 -3.91
N GLY A 223 -1.31 -3.98 -2.92
CA GLY A 223 -1.04 -4.48 -1.58
C GLY A 223 0.21 -5.35 -1.45
N LEU A 224 0.27 -6.10 -0.34
CA LEU A 224 1.44 -6.88 0.07
C LEU A 224 1.96 -7.83 -1.00
N MET A 225 1.06 -8.59 -1.62
CA MET A 225 1.35 -9.61 -2.62
C MET A 225 1.06 -9.15 -4.06
N GLN A 226 0.79 -7.86 -4.26
CA GLN A 226 0.49 -7.28 -5.58
C GLN A 226 -0.57 -8.11 -6.35
N ILE A 227 -1.76 -8.23 -5.77
CA ILE A 227 -2.88 -8.98 -6.35
C ILE A 227 -3.76 -8.06 -7.18
N LYS A 228 -4.17 -8.51 -8.37
CA LYS A 228 -5.16 -7.81 -9.19
C LYS A 228 -6.58 -8.12 -8.70
N ASN A 229 -7.47 -7.13 -8.80
CA ASN A 229 -8.89 -7.31 -8.46
C ASN A 229 -9.55 -8.50 -9.16
N ALA A 230 -9.22 -8.74 -10.44
CA ALA A 230 -9.76 -9.88 -11.19
C ALA A 230 -9.31 -11.23 -10.60
N THR A 231 -8.05 -11.34 -10.18
CA THR A 231 -7.49 -12.55 -9.56
C THR A 231 -8.14 -12.82 -8.20
N ALA A 232 -8.33 -11.78 -7.38
CA ALA A 232 -8.95 -11.95 -6.07
C ALA A 232 -10.41 -12.42 -6.15
N ARG A 233 -11.18 -11.89 -7.12
CA ARG A 233 -12.55 -12.35 -7.38
C ARG A 233 -12.62 -13.83 -7.75
N GLN A 234 -11.64 -14.36 -8.50
CA GLN A 234 -11.58 -15.80 -8.82
C GLN A 234 -11.43 -16.67 -7.58
N PHE A 235 -10.89 -16.12 -6.49
CA PHE A 235 -10.66 -16.82 -5.24
C PHE A 235 -11.70 -16.49 -4.16
N GLY A 236 -12.78 -15.77 -4.50
CA GLY A 236 -13.78 -15.34 -3.53
C GLY A 236 -13.19 -14.44 -2.44
N VAL A 237 -12.15 -13.66 -2.77
CA VAL A 237 -11.59 -12.63 -1.90
C VAL A 237 -12.19 -11.30 -2.32
N ASP A 238 -13.03 -10.75 -1.44
CA ASP A 238 -13.84 -9.57 -1.74
C ASP A 238 -13.06 -8.26 -1.58
N ASP A 239 -11.95 -8.31 -0.83
CA ASP A 239 -11.20 -7.12 -0.46
C ASP A 239 -9.69 -7.41 -0.44
N ILE A 240 -9.00 -6.93 -1.48
CA ILE A 240 -7.54 -7.05 -1.60
C ILE A 240 -6.77 -5.95 -0.87
N PHE A 241 -7.46 -5.06 -0.16
CA PHE A 241 -6.86 -3.92 0.52
C PHE A 241 -6.73 -4.14 2.04
N ASP A 242 -7.41 -5.17 2.56
CA ASP A 242 -7.05 -5.78 3.83
C ASP A 242 -5.76 -6.62 3.70
N PRO A 243 -4.75 -6.40 4.56
CA PRO A 243 -3.50 -7.16 4.51
C PRO A 243 -3.66 -8.67 4.59
N GLU A 244 -4.59 -9.16 5.43
CA GLU A 244 -4.84 -10.58 5.59
C GLU A 244 -5.50 -11.18 4.35
N GLN A 245 -6.53 -10.53 3.82
CA GLN A 245 -7.17 -10.97 2.59
C GLN A 245 -6.26 -10.86 1.36
N ASN A 246 -5.40 -9.85 1.28
CA ASN A 246 -4.41 -9.73 0.21
C ASN A 246 -3.42 -10.90 0.24
N VAL A 247 -2.89 -11.25 1.42
CA VAL A 247 -2.01 -12.40 1.60
C VAL A 247 -2.77 -13.71 1.33
N LYS A 248 -4.02 -13.84 1.77
CA LYS A 248 -4.89 -14.98 1.45
C LYS A 248 -5.03 -15.16 -0.07
N ALA A 249 -5.38 -14.10 -0.80
CA ALA A 249 -5.52 -14.16 -2.26
C ALA A 249 -4.21 -14.55 -2.95
N GLY A 250 -3.07 -13.99 -2.51
CA GLY A 250 -1.76 -14.35 -3.06
C GLY A 250 -1.34 -15.78 -2.77
N THR A 251 -1.63 -16.29 -1.57
CA THR A 251 -1.38 -17.71 -1.25
C THR A 251 -2.31 -18.66 -2.01
N MET A 252 -3.56 -18.29 -2.29
CA MET A 252 -4.45 -19.07 -3.17
C MET A 252 -3.95 -19.08 -4.63
N LEU A 253 -3.39 -17.97 -5.11
CA LEU A 253 -2.70 -17.94 -6.41
C LEU A 253 -1.49 -18.89 -6.41
N ILE A 254 -0.68 -18.88 -5.35
CA ILE A 254 0.45 -19.80 -5.20
C ILE A 254 -0.01 -21.26 -5.20
N GLN A 255 -1.09 -21.62 -4.48
CA GLN A 255 -1.63 -22.98 -4.49
C GLN A 255 -2.07 -23.42 -5.89
N ARG A 256 -2.73 -22.54 -6.63
CA ARG A 256 -3.10 -22.80 -8.04
C ARG A 256 -1.86 -23.10 -8.89
N LEU A 257 -0.79 -22.30 -8.73
CA LEU A 257 0.46 -22.49 -9.45
C LEU A 257 1.20 -23.75 -9.00
N GLN A 258 1.21 -24.08 -7.70
CA GLN A 258 1.80 -25.32 -7.18
C GLN A 258 1.11 -26.55 -7.80
N LYS A 259 -0.21 -26.51 -7.93
CA LYS A 259 -0.98 -27.57 -8.59
C LYS A 259 -0.64 -27.69 -10.08
N LEU A 260 -0.39 -26.57 -10.76
CA LEU A 260 0.02 -26.58 -12.16
C LEU A 260 1.38 -27.27 -12.38
N TYR A 261 2.29 -27.13 -11.42
CA TYR A 261 3.62 -27.75 -11.45
C TYR A 261 3.73 -28.98 -10.56
N ASP A 262 2.62 -29.65 -10.26
CA ASP A 262 2.62 -30.84 -9.43
C ASP A 262 2.99 -32.09 -10.25
N SER A 263 4.30 -32.29 -10.44
CA SER A 263 4.87 -33.45 -11.13
C SER A 263 5.92 -34.13 -10.25
N PRO A 264 6.00 -35.48 -10.24
CA PRO A 264 7.07 -36.20 -9.56
C PRO A 264 8.45 -35.96 -10.19
N GLU A 265 8.51 -35.47 -11.42
CA GLU A 265 9.75 -35.13 -12.13
C GLU A 265 10.32 -33.75 -11.73
N ILE A 266 9.53 -32.96 -11.01
CA ILE A 266 9.93 -31.63 -10.52
C ILE A 266 10.19 -31.74 -9.03
N ASP A 267 11.46 -31.61 -8.62
CA ASP A 267 11.81 -31.61 -7.21
C ASP A 267 11.20 -30.40 -6.48
N SER A 268 11.17 -30.46 -5.15
CA SER A 268 10.50 -29.45 -4.32
C SER A 268 11.08 -28.04 -4.49
N LEU A 269 12.39 -27.90 -4.70
CA LEU A 269 13.03 -26.60 -4.87
C LEU A 269 12.74 -26.02 -6.26
N ASN A 270 12.82 -26.86 -7.29
CA ASN A 270 12.46 -26.47 -8.66
C ASN A 270 10.97 -26.14 -8.77
N LYS A 271 10.09 -26.84 -8.06
CA LYS A 271 8.65 -26.51 -7.96
C LYS A 271 8.45 -25.09 -7.40
N ILE A 272 9.16 -24.73 -6.32
CA ILE A 272 9.13 -23.35 -5.77
C ILE A 272 9.60 -22.34 -6.82
N LYS A 273 10.73 -22.59 -7.49
CA LYS A 273 11.29 -21.68 -8.49
C LYS A 273 10.33 -21.46 -9.67
N LEU A 274 9.71 -22.52 -10.19
CA LEU A 274 8.71 -22.45 -11.26
C LEU A 274 7.46 -21.68 -10.81
N VAL A 275 6.99 -21.89 -9.58
CA VAL A 275 5.87 -21.14 -9.02
C VAL A 275 6.20 -19.65 -8.91
N LEU A 276 7.38 -19.29 -8.40
CA LEU A 276 7.81 -17.89 -8.31
C LEU A 276 7.94 -17.25 -9.71
N ALA A 277 8.50 -17.99 -10.68
CA ALA A 277 8.60 -17.53 -12.06
C ALA A 277 7.22 -17.28 -12.69
N ALA A 278 6.28 -18.20 -12.46
CA ALA A 278 4.91 -18.08 -12.96
C ALA A 278 4.12 -16.98 -12.26
N TYR A 279 4.39 -16.75 -10.98
CA TYR A 279 3.81 -15.64 -10.21
C TYR A 279 4.18 -14.30 -10.84
N ASN A 280 5.45 -14.14 -11.24
CA ASN A 280 5.96 -12.91 -11.84
C ASN A 280 5.58 -12.74 -13.32
N ALA A 281 5.80 -13.77 -14.14
CA ALA A 281 5.69 -13.69 -15.60
C ALA A 281 4.33 -14.15 -16.14
N GLY A 282 3.54 -14.84 -15.32
CA GLY A 282 2.37 -15.61 -15.73
C GLY A 282 2.74 -17.04 -16.15
N GLU A 283 1.82 -17.98 -15.89
CA GLU A 283 2.00 -19.40 -16.18
C GLU A 283 2.27 -19.67 -17.67
N GLY A 284 1.59 -18.99 -18.59
CA GLY A 284 1.78 -19.21 -20.02
C GLY A 284 3.19 -18.83 -20.50
N ARG A 285 3.87 -17.90 -19.82
CA ARG A 285 5.28 -17.56 -20.11
C ARG A 285 6.22 -18.65 -19.65
N VAL A 286 5.98 -19.23 -18.48
CA VAL A 286 6.75 -20.39 -18.00
C VAL A 286 6.50 -21.60 -18.89
N ASP A 287 5.27 -21.80 -19.38
CA ASP A 287 4.98 -22.86 -20.35
C ASP A 287 5.69 -22.66 -21.69
N ASP A 288 5.80 -21.41 -22.17
CA ASP A 288 6.63 -21.09 -23.36
C ASP A 288 8.10 -21.47 -23.11
N ILE A 289 8.65 -21.12 -21.94
CA ILE A 289 10.04 -21.46 -21.57
C ILE A 289 10.24 -22.98 -21.57
N ARG A 290 9.33 -23.73 -20.93
CA ARG A 290 9.40 -25.19 -20.83
C ARG A 290 9.29 -25.88 -22.19
N ARG A 291 8.41 -25.41 -23.07
CA ARG A 291 8.31 -25.89 -24.47
C ARG A 291 9.60 -25.69 -25.24
N VAL A 292 10.24 -24.52 -25.08
CA VAL A 292 11.52 -24.26 -25.75
C VAL A 292 12.62 -25.17 -25.21
N ALA A 293 12.69 -25.38 -23.89
CA ALA A 293 13.65 -26.30 -23.29
C ALA A 293 13.46 -27.73 -23.82
N GLU A 294 12.23 -28.23 -23.84
CA GLU A 294 11.89 -29.55 -24.39
C GLU A 294 12.29 -29.69 -25.87
N HIS A 295 12.02 -28.66 -26.69
CA HIS A 295 12.43 -28.64 -28.10
C HIS A 295 13.96 -28.70 -28.29
N LEU A 296 14.71 -28.06 -27.38
CA LEU A 296 16.17 -28.05 -27.40
C LEU A 296 16.79 -29.29 -26.75
N GLY A 297 15.98 -30.23 -26.24
CA GLY A 297 16.46 -31.41 -25.52
C GLY A 297 17.01 -31.11 -24.12
N GLU A 298 16.69 -29.94 -23.58
CA GLU A 298 17.10 -29.47 -22.26
C GLU A 298 16.09 -29.87 -21.18
N ASN A 299 16.53 -29.87 -19.91
CA ASN A 299 15.66 -30.24 -18.80
C ASN A 299 14.62 -29.15 -18.51
N HIS A 300 13.40 -29.35 -18.99
CA HIS A 300 12.27 -28.42 -18.84
C HIS A 300 11.64 -28.40 -17.44
N ASN A 301 12.16 -29.19 -16.49
CA ASN A 301 11.72 -29.25 -15.09
C ASN A 301 12.75 -28.64 -14.13
N ASP A 302 13.97 -28.32 -14.60
CA ASP A 302 15.02 -27.70 -13.81
C ASP A 302 15.17 -26.21 -14.11
N TRP A 303 15.04 -25.37 -13.08
CA TRP A 303 15.09 -23.92 -13.24
C TRP A 303 16.44 -23.40 -13.73
N GLU A 304 17.55 -24.02 -13.34
CA GLU A 304 18.88 -23.56 -13.79
C GLU A 304 19.05 -23.81 -15.30
N SER A 305 18.59 -24.95 -15.80
CA SER A 305 18.47 -25.21 -17.24
C SER A 305 17.56 -24.17 -17.92
N LEU A 306 16.38 -23.90 -17.37
CA LEU A 306 15.45 -22.90 -17.92
C LEU A 306 16.03 -21.48 -17.96
N LYS A 307 16.86 -21.09 -16.99
CA LYS A 307 17.59 -19.80 -17.00
C LYS A 307 18.53 -19.68 -18.20
N GLY A 308 19.16 -20.78 -18.63
CA GLY A 308 19.98 -20.84 -19.84
C GLY A 308 19.17 -20.69 -21.14
N ILE A 309 17.88 -21.06 -21.12
CA ILE A 309 16.98 -20.99 -22.27
C ILE A 309 16.37 -19.60 -22.46
N ILE A 310 15.96 -18.94 -21.37
CA ILE A 310 15.25 -17.64 -21.40
C ILE A 310 15.91 -16.59 -22.32
N PRO A 311 17.24 -16.38 -22.33
CA PRO A 311 17.89 -15.42 -23.23
C PRO A 311 17.66 -15.69 -24.72
N GLN A 312 17.51 -16.97 -25.10
CA GLN A 312 17.31 -17.39 -26.49
C GLN A 312 15.93 -17.00 -27.01
N MET A 313 14.92 -16.90 -26.13
CA MET A 313 13.54 -16.52 -26.45
C MET A 313 13.37 -15.05 -26.87
N ARG A 314 14.46 -14.26 -26.83
CA ARG A 314 14.50 -12.87 -27.31
C ARG A 314 14.52 -12.76 -28.83
N LYS A 315 15.16 -13.71 -29.51
CA LYS A 315 15.33 -13.71 -30.97
C LYS A 315 14.53 -14.87 -31.55
N ARG A 316 13.53 -14.56 -32.37
CA ARG A 316 12.62 -15.56 -32.96
C ARG A 316 13.32 -16.45 -33.99
N GLU A 317 14.43 -15.97 -34.56
CA GLU A 317 15.10 -16.56 -35.73
C GLU A 317 15.53 -18.02 -35.55
N ASN A 318 15.83 -18.45 -34.32
CA ASN A 318 16.33 -19.81 -34.02
C ASN A 318 15.26 -20.72 -33.38
N LEU A 319 14.00 -20.32 -33.39
CA LEU A 319 12.91 -21.05 -32.73
C LEU A 319 11.80 -21.40 -33.72
N PRO A 320 11.20 -22.61 -33.63
CA PRO A 320 10.09 -22.99 -34.49
C PRO A 320 8.93 -21.99 -34.44
N ALA A 321 8.22 -21.86 -35.57
CA ALA A 321 7.01 -21.05 -35.61
C ALA A 321 6.01 -21.52 -34.54
N ASN A 322 5.46 -20.57 -33.77
CA ASN A 322 4.44 -20.78 -32.73
C ASN A 322 4.89 -21.52 -31.46
N ILE A 323 6.19 -21.81 -31.28
CA ILE A 323 6.67 -22.37 -30.00
C ILE A 323 6.49 -21.38 -28.84
N LEU A 324 6.66 -20.09 -29.14
CA LEU A 324 6.37 -18.95 -28.27
C LEU A 324 4.93 -18.48 -28.50
N ARG A 325 3.97 -19.05 -27.78
CA ARG A 325 2.55 -18.73 -27.93
C ARG A 325 2.22 -17.30 -27.54
N LEU A 326 2.99 -16.73 -26.61
CA LEU A 326 2.82 -15.35 -26.14
C LEU A 326 3.81 -14.38 -26.81
N GLY A 327 4.52 -14.81 -27.86
CA GLY A 327 5.54 -14.01 -28.55
C GLY A 327 6.85 -13.86 -27.76
N GLN A 328 7.73 -12.98 -28.23
CA GLN A 328 9.07 -12.78 -27.65
C GLN A 328 9.02 -12.49 -26.15
N PHE A 329 10.01 -13.00 -25.42
CA PHE A 329 10.11 -12.84 -23.98
C PHE A 329 11.55 -12.51 -23.57
N LYS A 330 11.75 -11.41 -22.82
CA LYS A 330 13.08 -11.01 -22.35
C LYS A 330 13.55 -11.80 -21.12
N GLY A 331 12.60 -12.15 -20.26
CA GLY A 331 12.72 -12.96 -19.04
C GLY A 331 13.76 -12.60 -17.97
N THR A 332 14.63 -11.61 -18.19
CA THR A 332 15.63 -11.18 -17.20
C THR A 332 15.01 -10.65 -15.91
N GLU A 333 13.84 -10.01 -16.00
CA GLU A 333 13.11 -9.57 -14.81
C GLU A 333 12.66 -10.76 -13.96
N THR A 334 12.15 -11.82 -14.60
CA THR A 334 11.68 -13.04 -13.93
C THR A 334 12.82 -13.83 -13.31
N ILE A 335 13.96 -13.96 -14.02
CA ILE A 335 15.17 -14.59 -13.46
C ILE A 335 15.57 -13.87 -12.17
N ARG A 336 15.75 -12.55 -12.26
CA ARG A 336 16.15 -11.71 -11.13
C ARG A 336 15.12 -11.78 -9.99
N PHE A 337 13.83 -11.78 -10.30
CA PHE A 337 12.76 -11.90 -9.30
C PHE A 337 12.87 -13.19 -8.48
N VAL A 338 13.10 -14.33 -9.14
CA VAL A 338 13.27 -15.62 -8.46
C VAL A 338 14.56 -15.63 -7.63
N ASP A 339 15.68 -15.21 -8.22
CA ASP A 339 16.98 -15.23 -7.55
C ASP A 339 17.00 -14.31 -6.32
N GLU A 340 16.49 -13.07 -6.42
CA GLU A 340 16.43 -12.12 -5.29
C GLU A 340 15.53 -12.62 -4.14
N ILE A 341 14.45 -13.36 -4.43
CA ILE A 341 13.60 -13.94 -3.38
C ILE A 341 14.33 -15.06 -2.64
N LEU A 342 15.05 -15.93 -3.35
CA LEU A 342 15.78 -17.05 -2.74
C LEU A 342 17.00 -16.58 -1.96
N GLU A 343 17.72 -15.57 -2.45
CA GLU A 343 18.82 -14.93 -1.72
C GLU A 343 18.30 -14.29 -0.41
N ARG A 344 17.18 -13.58 -0.48
CA ARG A 344 16.54 -12.98 0.68
C ARG A 344 16.02 -14.01 1.66
N TYR A 345 15.45 -15.10 1.18
CA TYR A 345 15.01 -16.21 2.02
C TYR A 345 16.17 -16.83 2.80
N SER A 346 17.32 -17.00 2.15
CA SER A 346 18.55 -17.49 2.79
C SER A 346 18.99 -16.53 3.91
N THR A 347 18.99 -15.23 3.62
CA THR A 347 19.29 -14.18 4.62
C THR A 347 18.31 -14.19 5.79
N TYR A 348 17.00 -14.23 5.52
CA TYR A 348 15.95 -14.28 6.54
C TYR A 348 16.03 -15.54 7.40
N SER A 349 16.48 -16.66 6.82
CA SER A 349 16.64 -17.92 7.54
C SER A 349 17.76 -17.89 8.58
N VAL A 350 18.80 -17.08 8.35
CA VAL A 350 19.88 -16.83 9.31
C VAL A 350 19.42 -15.85 10.40
N LEU A 351 18.66 -14.82 10.03
CA LEU A 351 18.25 -13.75 10.93
C LEU A 351 17.17 -14.16 11.94
N VAL A 352 16.25 -15.03 11.53
CA VAL A 352 15.13 -15.47 12.36
C VAL A 352 15.11 -16.99 12.36
N LYS A 353 15.38 -17.59 13.52
CA LYS A 353 15.28 -19.04 13.68
C LYS A 353 13.82 -19.49 13.61
N LYS A 354 13.65 -20.73 13.16
CA LYS A 354 12.38 -21.32 12.73
C LYS A 354 11.35 -21.42 13.85
#